data_AF-R7LX21-F1
#
_entry.id   AF-R7LX21-F1
#
_cell.length_a   1.000
_cell.length_b   1.000
_cell.length_c   1.000
_cell.angle_alpha   90.00
_cell.angle_beta   90.00
_cell.angle_gamma   90.00
#
_symmetry.space_group_name_H-M   'P 1'
#
loop_
_entity.id
_entity.type
_entity.pdbx_description
1 polymer ?
#
loop_
_entity_poly.entity_id
_entity_poly.type
_entity_poly.pdbx_seq_one_letter_code
_entity_poly.pdbx_strand_id
1 'polypeptide(L)'
;MKKFLLLLCLIFVSTSIVISENGFYSSNYINNLENCSIFMSKSDIEIPQTDIAPLHMQITESISGWKNGKCITNGKIYSKELKQDILTTHCEFDEKQLAQIVKDMEKANKGTFEDYKKVQEKMYAKKSTICTATDLIKAK
;
A
#
# COMPACT_ATOMS: atom_id res chain seq x y z
N MET A 1 -2.12 -4.52 22.06
CA MET A 1 -2.51 -5.57 21.08
C MET A 1 -3.65 -5.15 20.14
N LYS A 2 -4.49 -4.15 20.45
CA LYS A 2 -5.56 -3.67 19.54
C LYS A 2 -5.09 -2.76 18.38
N LYS A 3 -3.90 -2.16 18.48
CA LYS A 3 -3.34 -1.21 17.49
C LYS A 3 -2.83 -1.89 16.21
N PHE A 4 -2.26 -3.10 16.33
CA PHE A 4 -1.83 -3.90 15.17
C PHE A 4 -3.02 -4.44 14.36
N LEU A 5 -4.16 -4.66 15.01
CA LEU A 5 -5.39 -5.11 14.35
C LEU A 5 -6.02 -4.01 13.49
N LEU A 6 -5.91 -2.73 13.88
CA LEU A 6 -6.34 -1.59 13.06
C LEU A 6 -5.41 -1.36 11.87
N LEU A 7 -4.09 -1.56 12.05
CA LEU A 7 -3.10 -1.46 10.97
C LEU A 7 -3.31 -2.51 9.88
N LEU A 8 -3.64 -3.73 10.31
CA LEU A 8 -4.06 -4.81 9.42
C LEU A 8 -5.44 -4.51 8.83
N CYS A 9 -6.42 -4.06 9.64
CA CYS A 9 -7.76 -3.71 9.16
C CYS A 9 -7.76 -2.58 8.11
N LEU A 10 -6.83 -1.62 8.16
CA LEU A 10 -6.70 -0.56 7.15
C LEU A 10 -6.05 -1.04 5.84
N ILE A 11 -5.25 -2.10 5.87
CA ILE A 11 -4.83 -2.87 4.68
C ILE A 11 -5.97 -3.81 4.22
N PHE A 12 -6.92 -4.13 5.11
CA PHE A 12 -8.08 -5.00 4.89
C PHE A 12 -9.42 -4.28 4.65
N VAL A 13 -9.49 -2.94 4.51
CA VAL A 13 -10.76 -2.28 4.18
C VAL A 13 -11.03 -2.39 2.69
N SER A 14 -11.17 -3.64 2.28
CA SER A 14 -11.64 -4.01 0.98
C SER A 14 -11.94 -5.48 0.79
N THR A 15 -12.72 -6.04 1.69
CA THR A 15 -13.72 -7.02 1.23
C THR A 15 -14.80 -6.36 0.35
N SER A 16 -14.61 -5.08 -0.03
CA SER A 16 -15.45 -4.28 -0.91
C SER A 16 -14.69 -3.25 -1.78
N ILE A 17 -13.36 -3.34 -2.04
CA ILE A 17 -12.90 -2.66 -3.27
C ILE A 17 -13.57 -3.48 -4.34
N VAL A 18 -14.51 -2.84 -5.02
CA VAL A 18 -14.69 -3.03 -6.44
C VAL A 18 -13.31 -3.37 -6.98
N ILE A 19 -13.09 -4.63 -7.36
CA ILE A 19 -11.96 -4.98 -8.20
C ILE A 19 -12.08 -3.96 -9.33
N SER A 20 -11.27 -2.90 -9.28
CA SER A 20 -11.27 -1.96 -10.38
C SER A 20 -10.96 -2.81 -11.60
N GLU A 21 -11.50 -2.44 -12.77
CA GLU A 21 -11.16 -3.15 -14.02
C GLU A 21 -9.63 -3.26 -14.25
N ASN A 22 -8.82 -2.55 -13.44
CA ASN A 22 -7.37 -2.45 -13.49
C ASN A 22 -6.60 -3.20 -12.37
N GLY A 23 -7.27 -3.96 -11.48
CA GLY A 23 -6.63 -4.76 -10.42
C GLY A 23 -6.37 -4.01 -9.09
N PHE A 24 -5.57 -4.61 -8.19
CA PHE A 24 -5.19 -4.08 -6.86
C PHE A 24 -4.10 -2.99 -6.91
N TYR A 25 -3.27 -2.99 -7.95
CA TYR A 25 -2.21 -2.02 -8.18
C TYR A 25 -2.39 -1.40 -9.57
N SER A 26 -2.09 -0.11 -9.72
CA SER A 26 -2.10 0.51 -11.05
C SER A 26 -0.93 -0.02 -11.90
N SER A 27 -1.17 -0.29 -13.18
CA SER A 27 -0.10 -0.72 -14.11
C SER A 27 1.03 0.29 -14.20
N ASN A 28 0.71 1.59 -14.14
CA ASN A 28 1.73 2.65 -14.11
C ASN A 28 2.63 2.56 -12.88
N TYR A 29 2.07 2.24 -11.71
CA TYR A 29 2.89 2.06 -10.51
C TYR A 29 3.83 0.85 -10.66
N ILE A 30 3.34 -0.30 -11.12
CA ILE A 30 4.16 -1.51 -11.34
C ILE A 30 5.28 -1.23 -12.35
N ASN A 31 4.97 -0.61 -13.50
CA ASN A 31 5.95 -0.33 -14.55
C ASN A 31 7.06 0.62 -14.09
N ASN A 32 6.71 1.63 -13.29
CA ASN A 32 7.71 2.53 -12.70
C ASN A 32 8.49 1.84 -11.58
N LEU A 33 7.86 0.94 -10.81
CA LEU A 33 8.52 0.18 -9.75
C LEU A 33 9.55 -0.81 -10.32
N GLU A 34 9.23 -1.48 -11.42
CA GLU A 34 10.14 -2.41 -12.12
C GLU A 34 11.51 -1.80 -12.39
N ASN A 35 11.52 -0.55 -12.83
CA ASN A 35 12.74 0.18 -13.17
C ASN A 35 13.23 1.10 -12.03
N CYS A 36 12.52 1.11 -10.90
CA CYS A 36 12.64 2.12 -9.85
C CYS A 36 12.68 3.56 -10.41
N SER A 37 11.84 3.86 -11.39
CA SER A 37 11.71 5.19 -11.98
C SER A 37 10.98 6.13 -11.03
N ILE A 38 11.41 7.39 -10.99
CA ILE A 38 10.75 8.41 -10.17
C ILE A 38 9.29 8.54 -10.61
N PHE A 39 8.38 8.34 -9.66
CA PHE A 39 6.95 8.32 -9.93
C PHE A 39 6.18 8.78 -8.69
N MET A 40 5.01 9.38 -8.91
CA MET A 40 4.07 9.70 -7.84
C MET A 40 2.65 9.51 -8.36
N SER A 41 1.85 8.77 -7.63
CA SER A 41 0.42 8.60 -7.87
C SER A 41 -0.37 9.10 -6.68
N LYS A 42 -1.60 9.52 -6.99
CA LYS A 42 -2.57 9.94 -6.01
C LYS A 42 -3.92 9.37 -6.40
N SER A 43 -4.58 8.69 -5.49
CA SER A 43 -5.89 8.10 -5.70
C SER A 43 -6.80 8.41 -4.52
N ASP A 44 -8.07 8.68 -4.82
CA ASP A 44 -9.11 8.75 -3.81
C ASP A 44 -9.79 7.38 -3.73
N ILE A 45 -10.05 6.91 -2.52
CA ILE A 45 -10.74 5.66 -2.26
C ILE A 45 -11.94 5.96 -1.38
N GLU A 46 -13.08 5.39 -1.75
CA GLU A 46 -14.27 5.34 -0.92
C GLU A 46 -14.42 3.92 -0.39
N ILE A 47 -14.50 3.79 0.94
CA ILE A 47 -14.81 2.53 1.60
C ILE A 47 -16.29 2.58 1.97
N PRO A 48 -17.14 1.76 1.32
CA PRO A 48 -18.53 1.64 1.73
C PRO A 48 -18.60 1.00 3.12
N GLN A 49 -19.50 1.51 3.95
CA GLN A 49 -19.76 0.98 5.28
C GLN A 49 -21.24 0.61 5.39
N THR A 50 -21.54 -0.49 6.07
CA THR A 50 -22.91 -0.85 6.40
C THR A 50 -23.37 0.05 7.55
N ASP A 51 -24.52 0.70 7.39
CA ASP A 51 -25.22 1.50 8.40
C ASP A 51 -24.59 2.85 8.81
N ILE A 52 -23.44 3.23 8.24
CA ILE A 52 -22.81 4.54 8.46
C ILE A 52 -22.25 5.13 7.17
N ALA A 53 -21.92 6.43 7.19
CA ALA A 53 -21.39 7.14 6.04
C ALA A 53 -20.09 6.48 5.53
N PRO A 54 -19.86 6.43 4.21
CA PRO A 54 -18.61 5.92 3.64
C PRO A 54 -17.40 6.67 4.19
N LEU A 55 -16.28 5.95 4.33
CA LEU A 55 -14.99 6.58 4.65
C LEU A 55 -14.27 6.97 3.37
N HIS A 56 -13.82 8.21 3.29
CA HIS A 56 -13.09 8.74 2.16
C HIS A 56 -11.63 8.91 2.52
N MET A 57 -10.79 8.19 1.79
CA MET A 57 -9.35 8.24 1.95
C MET A 57 -8.70 8.77 0.70
N GLN A 58 -7.53 9.35 0.89
CA GLN A 58 -6.64 9.72 -0.19
C GLN A 58 -5.32 8.99 0.02
N ILE A 59 -4.96 8.18 -0.96
CA ILE A 59 -3.71 7.45 -0.99
C ILE A 59 -2.75 8.22 -1.89
N THR A 60 -1.53 8.42 -1.40
CA THR A 60 -0.40 8.92 -2.19
C THR A 60 0.69 7.87 -2.15
N GLU A 61 1.16 7.43 -3.31
CA GLU A 61 2.27 6.51 -3.46
C GLU A 61 3.38 7.20 -4.26
N SER A 62 4.63 6.94 -3.91
CA SER A 62 5.77 7.53 -4.58
C SER A 62 6.93 6.57 -4.67
N ILE A 63 7.67 6.67 -5.77
CA ILE A 63 8.94 5.99 -6.02
C ILE A 63 9.98 7.09 -6.14
N SER A 64 10.96 7.07 -5.24
CA SER A 64 12.00 8.11 -5.14
C SER A 64 13.26 7.79 -5.94
N GLY A 65 13.28 6.65 -6.62
CA GLY A 65 14.46 6.14 -7.33
C GLY A 65 15.44 5.38 -6.45
N TRP A 66 16.53 4.96 -7.08
CA TRP A 66 17.64 4.28 -6.42
C TRP A 66 18.42 5.23 -5.52
N LYS A 67 18.58 4.86 -4.25
CA LYS A 67 19.45 5.52 -3.28
C LYS A 67 20.25 4.45 -2.53
N ASN A 68 21.57 4.59 -2.49
CA ASN A 68 22.46 3.64 -1.81
C ASN A 68 22.23 2.16 -2.19
N GLY A 69 21.94 1.89 -3.47
CA GLY A 69 21.67 0.53 -3.97
C GLY A 69 20.30 -0.04 -3.58
N LYS A 70 19.40 0.79 -3.03
CA LYS A 70 18.02 0.44 -2.69
C LYS A 70 17.03 1.30 -3.47
N CYS A 71 15.99 0.68 -4.00
CA CYS A 71 14.84 1.38 -4.55
C CYS A 71 13.94 1.83 -3.40
N ILE A 72 13.70 3.13 -3.31
CA ILE A 72 12.94 3.72 -2.21
C ILE A 72 11.51 4.03 -2.66
N THR A 73 10.53 3.52 -1.93
CA THR A 73 9.11 3.88 -2.11
C THR A 73 8.49 4.38 -0.82
N ASN A 74 7.50 5.26 -0.94
CA ASN A 74 6.74 5.76 0.20
C ASN A 74 5.26 5.76 -0.11
N GLY A 75 4.45 5.41 0.89
CA GLY A 75 3.00 5.47 0.84
C GLY A 75 2.46 6.35 1.95
N LYS A 76 1.30 6.96 1.72
CA LYS A 76 0.63 7.83 2.66
C LYS A 76 -0.87 7.72 2.49
N ILE A 77 -1.59 7.52 3.61
CA ILE A 77 -3.04 7.47 3.66
C ILE A 77 -3.54 8.64 4.51
N TYR A 78 -4.34 9.51 3.90
CA TYR A 78 -5.02 10.63 4.54
C TYR A 78 -6.52 10.34 4.66
N SER A 79 -7.09 10.50 5.87
CA SER A 79 -8.55 10.44 6.08
C SER A 79 -9.15 11.83 5.92
N LYS A 80 -10.17 11.94 5.04
CA LYS A 80 -10.88 13.20 4.83
C LYS A 80 -11.75 13.57 6.04
N GLU A 81 -12.29 12.58 6.72
CA GLU A 81 -13.13 12.73 7.93
C GLU A 81 -12.30 13.24 9.11
N LEU A 82 -11.14 12.62 9.36
CA LEU A 82 -10.26 13.00 10.45
C LEU A 82 -9.37 14.20 10.13
N LYS A 83 -9.34 14.63 8.87
CA LYS A 83 -8.49 15.70 8.33
C LYS A 83 -7.01 15.53 8.71
N GLN A 84 -6.52 14.30 8.68
CA GLN A 84 -5.14 13.98 9.04
C GLN A 84 -4.63 12.74 8.31
N ASP A 85 -3.31 12.62 8.30
CA ASP A 85 -2.62 11.41 7.89
C ASP A 85 -2.83 10.34 8.96
N ILE A 86 -3.22 9.14 8.54
CA ILE A 86 -3.52 8.02 9.45
C ILE A 86 -2.49 6.91 9.32
N LEU A 87 -1.81 6.81 8.17
CA LEU A 87 -0.76 5.83 7.92
C LEU A 87 0.29 6.40 6.97
N THR A 88 1.56 6.12 7.26
CA THR A 88 2.64 6.27 6.30
C THR A 88 3.43 4.98 6.20
N THR A 89 3.87 4.65 5.00
CA THR A 89 4.72 3.49 4.73
C THR A 89 6.00 3.94 4.04
N HIS A 90 7.07 3.20 4.31
CA HIS A 90 8.37 3.42 3.70
C HIS A 90 8.97 2.05 3.37
N CYS A 91 9.36 1.86 2.12
CA CYS A 91 9.97 0.62 1.66
C CYS A 91 11.31 0.84 0.97
N GLU A 92 12.23 -0.09 1.21
CA GLU A 92 13.54 -0.14 0.58
C GLU A 92 13.77 -1.54 -0.01
N PHE A 93 13.90 -1.61 -1.33
CA PHE A 93 14.13 -2.87 -2.04
C PHE A 93 15.54 -2.90 -2.61
N ASP A 94 16.35 -3.93 -2.35
CA ASP A 94 17.46 -4.20 -3.28
C ASP A 94 16.94 -4.75 -4.61
N GLU A 95 17.82 -4.84 -5.60
CA GLU A 95 17.49 -5.31 -6.95
C GLU A 95 16.80 -6.68 -6.98
N LYS A 96 17.24 -7.63 -6.16
CA LYS A 96 16.63 -8.97 -6.11
C LYS A 96 15.25 -8.94 -5.45
N GLN A 97 15.12 -8.17 -4.36
CA GLN A 97 13.85 -7.95 -3.69
C GLN A 97 12.85 -7.24 -4.62
N LEU A 98 13.32 -6.25 -5.38
CA LEU A 98 12.51 -5.47 -6.32
C LEU A 98 11.99 -6.35 -7.47
N ALA A 99 12.86 -7.10 -8.12
CA ALA A 99 12.46 -8.00 -9.21
C ALA A 99 11.42 -9.02 -8.74
N GLN A 100 11.60 -9.58 -7.54
CA GLN A 100 10.64 -10.53 -6.99
C GLN A 100 9.32 -9.85 -6.60
N ILE A 101 9.34 -8.66 -5.99
CA ILE A 101 8.10 -8.00 -5.55
C ILE A 101 7.26 -7.54 -6.74
N VAL A 102 7.89 -7.06 -7.81
CA VAL A 102 7.22 -6.66 -9.05
C VAL A 102 6.50 -7.86 -9.65
N LYS A 103 7.18 -9.01 -9.78
CA LYS A 103 6.56 -10.26 -10.25
C LYS A 103 5.40 -10.72 -9.37
N ASP A 104 5.55 -10.61 -8.05
CA ASP A 104 4.51 -10.98 -7.09
C ASP A 104 3.29 -10.04 -7.21
N MET A 105 3.51 -8.73 -7.38
CA MET A 105 2.48 -7.71 -7.60
C MET A 105 1.73 -7.93 -8.92
N GLU A 106 2.43 -8.17 -10.03
CA GLU A 106 1.81 -8.46 -11.33
C GLU A 106 0.91 -9.70 -11.28
N LYS A 107 1.38 -10.74 -10.58
CA LYS A 107 0.59 -11.97 -10.37
C LYS A 107 -0.64 -11.68 -9.53
N ALA A 108 -0.48 -10.95 -8.42
CA ALA A 108 -1.59 -10.57 -7.56
C ALA A 108 -2.62 -9.70 -8.28
N ASN A 109 -2.17 -8.81 -9.19
CA ASN A 109 -3.05 -7.92 -9.95
C ASN A 109 -4.02 -8.65 -10.88
N LYS A 110 -3.64 -9.85 -11.33
CA LYS A 110 -4.45 -10.76 -12.15
C LYS A 110 -5.14 -11.86 -11.31
N GLY A 111 -4.90 -11.85 -10.01
CA GLY A 111 -5.26 -12.93 -9.09
C GLY A 111 -6.40 -12.57 -8.15
N THR A 112 -6.37 -13.17 -6.97
CA THR A 112 -7.36 -12.99 -5.93
C THR A 112 -6.91 -11.99 -4.86
N PHE A 113 -7.84 -11.56 -4.01
CA PHE A 113 -7.51 -10.79 -2.81
C PHE A 113 -6.50 -11.51 -1.90
N GLU A 114 -6.55 -12.85 -1.84
CA GLU A 114 -5.58 -13.63 -1.06
C GLU A 114 -4.18 -13.57 -1.67
N ASP A 115 -4.06 -13.48 -3.00
CA ASP A 115 -2.77 -13.27 -3.65
C ASP A 115 -2.20 -11.89 -3.31
N TYR A 116 -3.03 -10.84 -3.39
CA TYR A 116 -2.66 -9.49 -2.95
C TYR A 116 -2.18 -9.48 -1.48
N LYS A 117 -2.94 -10.11 -0.59
CA LYS A 117 -2.63 -10.19 0.83
C LYS A 117 -1.27 -10.83 1.09
N LYS A 118 -0.93 -11.92 0.39
CA LYS A 118 0.38 -12.57 0.51
C LYS A 118 1.53 -11.63 0.15
N VAL A 119 1.36 -10.78 -0.88
CA VAL A 119 2.36 -9.76 -1.24
C VAL A 119 2.54 -8.75 -0.11
N GLN A 120 1.44 -8.25 0.46
CA GLN A 120 1.47 -7.31 1.58
C GLN A 120 2.13 -7.92 2.82
N GLU A 121 1.76 -9.15 3.19
CA GLU A 121 2.36 -9.86 4.33
C GLU A 121 3.88 -10.06 4.16
N LYS A 122 4.34 -10.34 2.94
CA LYS A 122 5.77 -10.45 2.63
C LYS A 122 6.50 -9.11 2.79
N MET A 123 5.91 -8.01 2.35
CA MET A 123 6.51 -6.67 2.46
C MET A 123 6.60 -6.20 3.91
N TYR A 124 5.50 -6.35 4.68
CA TYR A 124 5.34 -5.80 6.02
C TYR A 124 5.49 -6.82 7.16
N ALA A 125 6.06 -8.00 6.89
CA ALA A 125 6.27 -9.01 7.93
C ALA A 125 7.07 -8.43 9.11
N LYS A 126 6.78 -8.88 10.34
CA LYS A 126 7.38 -8.35 11.60
C LYS A 126 8.92 -8.37 11.65
N LYS A 127 9.58 -9.18 10.81
CA LYS A 127 11.05 -9.26 10.68
C LYS A 127 11.57 -8.77 9.32
N SER A 128 10.69 -8.23 8.48
CA SER A 128 11.04 -7.69 7.18
C SER A 128 11.83 -6.39 7.37
N THR A 129 12.93 -6.25 6.64
CA THR A 129 13.63 -4.97 6.46
C THR A 129 13.15 -4.23 5.22
N ILE A 130 12.12 -4.75 4.54
CA ILE A 130 11.67 -4.24 3.25
C ILE A 130 10.76 -3.04 3.45
N CYS A 131 9.67 -3.19 4.21
CA CYS A 131 8.72 -2.10 4.44
C CYS A 131 8.45 -1.88 5.92
N THR A 132 8.33 -0.61 6.29
CA THR A 132 7.87 -0.15 7.60
C THR A 132 6.56 0.60 7.43
N ALA A 133 5.66 0.45 8.38
CA ALA A 133 4.38 1.15 8.43
C ALA A 133 4.24 1.84 9.78
N THR A 134 3.86 3.11 9.77
CA THR A 134 3.70 3.93 10.97
C THR A 134 2.25 4.36 11.10
N ASP A 135 1.61 3.95 12.20
CA ASP A 135 0.30 4.44 12.62
C ASP A 135 0.42 5.89 13.09
N LEU A 136 -0.35 6.78 12.48
CA LEU A 136 -0.37 8.20 12.82
C LEU A 136 -1.66 8.62 13.52
N ILE A 137 -2.59 7.68 13.76
CA ILE A 137 -3.83 7.97 14.47
C ILE A 137 -3.47 8.35 15.91
N LYS A 138 -3.61 9.65 16.19
CA LYS A 138 -3.50 10.16 17.55
C LYS A 138 -4.67 9.61 18.35
N ALA A 139 -4.39 8.67 19.26
CA ALA A 139 -5.33 8.29 20.30
C ALA A 139 -5.66 9.57 21.09
N LYS A 140 -6.91 10.02 21.01
CA LYS A 140 -7.47 10.96 21.98
C LYS A 140 -7.84 10.21 23.25
#